data_AF-A0A7J5QIC1-F1
#
_entry.id   AF-A0A7J5QIC1-F1
#
_cell.length_a   1.000
_cell.length_b   1.000
_cell.length_c   1.000
_cell.angle_alpha   90.00
_cell.angle_beta   90.00
_cell.angle_gamma   90.00
#
_symmetry.space_group_name_H-M   'P 1'
#
loop_
_entity.id
_entity.type
_entity.pdbx_description
1 polymer ?
#
loop_
_entity_poly.entity_id
_entity_poly.type
_entity_poly.pdbx_seq_one_letter_code
_entity_poly.pdbx_strand_id
1 'polypeptide(L)'
;KPEHRDAELYKKELQKQTGLSWDLGRQVISYLKTSLEFSDKEIKNNRDLFVTAQMELPDIMTELAILRGKSRTKTNPKGWIINALKGKIKDK
;
A
#
# COMPACT_ATOMS: atom_id res chain seq x y z
N LYS A 1 -14.18 -3.53 -34.33
CA LYS A 1 -12.87 -3.25 -33.70
C LYS A 1 -13.12 -2.73 -32.28
N PRO A 2 -12.65 -3.41 -31.22
CA PRO A 2 -12.93 -3.02 -29.84
C PRO A 2 -11.75 -2.21 -29.26
N GLU A 3 -11.47 -1.03 -29.79
CA GLU A 3 -10.36 -0.16 -29.31
C GLU A 3 -10.80 0.80 -28.19
N HIS A 4 -12.12 0.92 -27.95
CA HIS A 4 -12.68 1.88 -26.99
C HIS A 4 -12.84 1.34 -25.55
N ARG A 5 -12.60 0.05 -25.30
CA ARG A 5 -12.70 -0.53 -23.95
C ARG A 5 -11.47 -0.25 -23.09
N ASP A 6 -10.28 -0.14 -23.69
CA ASP A 6 -9.04 0.08 -22.93
C ASP A 6 -8.85 1.52 -22.45
N ALA A 7 -9.29 2.52 -23.23
CA ALA A 7 -9.07 3.92 -22.87
C ALA A 7 -9.85 4.35 -21.61
N GLU A 8 -11.08 3.84 -21.42
CA GLU A 8 -11.85 4.10 -20.21
C GLU A 8 -11.33 3.33 -19.00
N LEU A 9 -10.88 2.08 -19.20
CA LEU A 9 -10.29 1.28 -18.14
C LEU A 9 -8.98 1.93 -17.66
N TYR A 10 -8.13 2.34 -18.59
CA TYR A 10 -6.89 3.05 -18.33
C TYR A 10 -7.15 4.41 -17.66
N LYS A 11 -8.12 5.21 -18.13
CA LYS A 11 -8.51 6.46 -17.45
C LYS A 11 -9.03 6.23 -16.04
N LYS A 12 -9.83 5.19 -15.81
CA LYS A 12 -10.33 4.82 -14.48
C LYS A 12 -9.20 4.34 -13.58
N GLU A 13 -8.24 3.58 -14.09
CA GLU A 13 -7.04 3.19 -13.35
C GLU A 13 -6.17 4.40 -13.01
N LEU A 14 -6.00 5.33 -13.95
CA LEU A 14 -5.26 6.57 -13.76
C LEU A 14 -5.95 7.49 -12.74
N GLN A 15 -7.27 7.65 -12.81
CA GLN A 15 -8.06 8.39 -11.82
C GLN A 15 -8.13 7.71 -10.45
N LYS A 16 -8.07 6.38 -10.39
CA LYS A 16 -7.90 5.66 -9.11
C LYS A 16 -6.50 5.86 -8.53
N GLN A 17 -5.48 5.94 -9.39
CA GLN A 17 -4.10 6.24 -9.00
C GLN A 17 -3.96 7.69 -8.50
N THR A 18 -4.62 8.68 -9.11
CA THR A 18 -4.45 10.09 -8.74
C THR A 18 -4.86 10.40 -7.30
N GLY A 19 -5.85 9.71 -6.72
CA GLY A 19 -6.24 9.94 -5.32
C GLY A 19 -5.28 9.38 -4.27
N LEU A 20 -4.55 8.30 -4.59
CA LEU A 20 -3.58 7.67 -3.68
C LEU A 20 -2.15 8.21 -3.86
N SER A 21 -1.82 8.67 -5.07
CA SER A 21 -0.45 8.99 -5.48
C SER A 21 0.08 10.35 -5.01
N TRP A 22 -0.77 11.24 -4.46
CA TRP A 22 -0.30 12.56 -4.00
C TRP A 22 0.64 12.46 -2.79
N ASP A 23 0.33 11.57 -1.83
CA ASP A 23 1.07 11.51 -0.56
C ASP A 23 1.83 10.20 -0.35
N LEU A 24 1.51 9.16 -1.14
CA LEU A 24 2.19 7.86 -1.09
C LEU A 24 2.99 7.62 -2.37
N GLY A 25 4.26 7.27 -2.21
CA GLY A 25 5.15 7.01 -3.33
C GLY A 25 4.62 5.89 -4.22
N ARG A 26 4.73 6.06 -5.53
CA ARG A 26 4.23 5.09 -6.52
C ARG A 26 4.78 3.67 -6.28
N GLN A 27 6.04 3.57 -5.87
CA GLN A 27 6.68 2.30 -5.53
C GLN A 27 6.03 1.64 -4.30
N VAL A 28 5.70 2.42 -3.27
CA VAL A 28 5.01 1.95 -2.06
C VAL A 28 3.61 1.46 -2.41
N ILE A 29 2.85 2.24 -3.20
CA ILE A 29 1.52 1.83 -3.68
C ILE A 29 1.61 0.52 -4.48
N SER A 30 2.57 0.42 -5.40
CA SER A 30 2.76 -0.78 -6.21
C SER A 30 3.04 -1.98 -5.31
N TYR A 31 3.93 -1.84 -4.34
CA TYR A 31 4.29 -2.95 -3.45
C TYR A 31 3.12 -3.39 -2.56
N LEU A 32 2.36 -2.44 -2.00
CA LEU A 32 1.16 -2.72 -1.23
C LEU A 32 0.15 -3.53 -2.05
N LYS A 33 -0.02 -3.21 -3.33
CA LYS A 33 -0.95 -3.91 -4.22
C LYS A 33 -0.44 -5.28 -4.68
N THR A 34 0.79 -5.34 -5.21
CA THR A 34 1.28 -6.54 -5.89
C THR A 34 1.89 -7.56 -4.93
N SER A 35 2.61 -7.09 -3.91
CA SER A 35 3.37 -7.97 -3.00
C SER A 35 2.61 -8.30 -1.72
N LEU A 36 1.74 -7.38 -1.29
CA LEU A 36 0.99 -7.47 -0.04
C LEU A 36 -0.52 -7.61 -0.24
N GLU A 37 -0.99 -7.58 -1.50
CA GLU A 37 -2.38 -7.84 -1.88
C GLU A 37 -3.42 -6.95 -1.16
N PHE A 38 -3.02 -5.71 -0.87
CA PHE A 38 -3.95 -4.67 -0.41
C PHE A 38 -4.75 -4.14 -1.59
N SER A 39 -6.07 -4.12 -1.43
CA SER A 39 -6.98 -3.44 -2.35
C SER A 39 -6.88 -1.91 -2.22
N ASP A 40 -7.31 -1.19 -3.23
CA ASP A 40 -7.42 0.28 -3.18
C ASP A 40 -8.20 0.77 -1.96
N LYS A 41 -9.27 0.05 -1.59
CA LYS A 41 -10.12 0.39 -0.44
C LYS A 41 -9.34 0.22 0.87
N GLU A 42 -8.58 -0.85 1.02
CA GLU A 42 -7.79 -1.07 2.23
C GLU A 42 -6.63 -0.08 2.36
N ILE A 43 -5.99 0.30 1.25
CA ILE A 43 -4.96 1.34 1.24
C ILE A 43 -5.57 2.69 1.63
N LYS A 44 -6.74 3.04 1.07
CA LYS A 44 -7.46 4.29 1.41
C LYS A 44 -7.89 4.31 2.88
N ASN A 45 -8.42 3.20 3.40
CA ASN A 45 -8.86 3.12 4.80
C ASN A 45 -7.70 3.22 5.81
N ASN A 46 -6.48 2.88 5.41
CA ASN A 46 -5.28 2.95 6.24
C ASN A 46 -4.28 3.98 5.70
N ARG A 47 -4.76 4.99 4.96
CA ARG A 47 -3.92 5.92 4.21
C ARG A 47 -2.95 6.66 5.12
N ASP A 48 -3.46 7.24 6.19
CA ASP A 48 -2.65 8.03 7.13
C ASP A 48 -1.54 7.17 7.74
N LEU A 49 -1.82 5.91 8.07
CA LEU A 49 -0.80 4.99 8.56
C LEU A 49 0.34 4.78 7.54
N PHE A 50 0.00 4.55 6.26
CA PHE A 50 1.02 4.32 5.24
C PHE A 50 1.81 5.59 4.91
N VAL A 51 1.16 6.75 4.89
CA VAL A 51 1.82 8.05 4.69
C VAL A 51 2.76 8.34 5.86
N THR A 52 2.29 8.22 7.11
CA THR A 52 3.14 8.40 8.29
C THR A 52 4.28 7.39 8.30
N ALA A 53 4.04 6.11 7.97
CA ALA A 53 5.11 5.12 7.89
C ALA A 53 6.17 5.50 6.84
N GLN A 54 5.76 6.04 5.69
CA GLN A 54 6.69 6.50 4.66
C GLN A 54 7.52 7.72 5.12
N MET A 55 6.91 8.63 5.89
CA MET A 55 7.59 9.83 6.38
C MET A 55 8.50 9.54 7.58
N GLU A 56 8.07 8.63 8.46
CA GLU A 56 8.78 8.33 9.70
C GLU A 56 9.81 7.21 9.55
N LEU A 57 9.56 6.20 8.73
CA LEU A 57 10.51 5.10 8.60
C LEU A 57 11.62 5.48 7.60
N PRO A 58 12.90 5.32 7.97
CA PRO A 58 14.03 5.65 7.07
C PRO A 58 13.97 4.92 5.72
N ASP A 59 13.46 3.69 5.72
CA ASP A 59 13.21 2.89 4.52
C ASP A 59 11.93 2.05 4.66
N ILE A 60 10.81 2.62 4.22
CA ILE A 60 9.51 1.95 4.21
C ILE A 60 9.49 0.70 3.32
N MET A 61 10.26 0.66 2.23
CA MET A 61 10.24 -0.47 1.30
C MET A 61 10.89 -1.70 1.93
N THR A 62 12.04 -1.52 2.58
CA THR A 62 12.69 -2.58 3.34
C THR A 62 11.81 -3.05 4.49
N GLU A 63 11.16 -2.13 5.21
CA GLU A 63 10.27 -2.51 6.30
C GLU A 63 9.07 -3.35 5.81
N LEU A 64 8.38 -2.91 4.74
CA LEU A 64 7.26 -3.67 4.18
C LEU A 64 7.69 -5.07 3.71
N ALA A 65 8.91 -5.23 3.18
CA ALA A 65 9.46 -6.53 2.80
C ALA A 65 9.71 -7.44 4.02
N ILE A 66 10.26 -6.90 5.10
CA ILE A 66 10.44 -7.63 6.37
C ILE A 66 9.08 -8.06 6.93
N LEU A 67 8.12 -7.14 7.00
CA LEU A 67 6.79 -7.40 7.53
C LEU A 67 6.03 -8.43 6.67
N ARG A 68 6.18 -8.38 5.34
CA ARG A 68 5.68 -9.43 4.43
C ARG A 68 6.21 -10.81 4.82
N GLY A 69 7.50 -10.91 5.10
CA GLY A 69 8.13 -12.17 5.48
C GLY A 69 7.57 -12.72 6.79
N LYS A 70 7.43 -11.85 7.80
CA LYS A 70 6.95 -12.20 9.15
C LYS A 70 5.44 -12.50 9.21
N SER A 71 4.66 -11.94 8.30
CA SER A 71 3.20 -12.09 8.30
C SER A 71 2.70 -13.39 7.65
N ARG A 72 3.55 -14.14 6.93
CA ARG A 72 3.17 -15.36 6.18
C ARG A 72 2.51 -16.45 7.02
N THR A 73 2.89 -16.56 8.29
CA THR A 73 2.36 -17.58 9.21
C THR A 73 1.18 -17.08 10.04
N LYS A 74 0.68 -15.87 9.76
CA LYS A 74 -0.40 -15.25 10.53
C LYS A 74 -1.75 -15.52 9.86
N THR A 75 -2.78 -15.72 10.69
CA THR A 75 -4.16 -15.94 10.23
C THR A 75 -4.71 -14.75 9.42
N ASN A 76 -4.31 -13.52 9.77
CA ASN A 76 -4.61 -12.32 9.00
C ASN A 76 -3.32 -11.53 8.72
N PRO A 77 -2.61 -11.85 7.61
CA PRO A 77 -1.33 -11.22 7.30
C PRO A 77 -1.41 -9.70 7.14
N LYS A 78 -2.44 -9.19 6.45
CA LYS A 78 -2.63 -7.74 6.21
C LYS A 78 -2.91 -6.98 7.50
N GLY A 79 -3.82 -7.48 8.33
CA GLY A 79 -4.10 -6.89 9.65
C GLY A 79 -2.88 -6.90 10.56
N TRP A 80 -2.06 -7.96 10.50
CA TRP A 80 -0.82 -8.05 11.25
C TRP A 80 0.21 -7.01 10.79
N ILE A 81 0.38 -6.80 9.48
CA ILE A 81 1.28 -5.76 8.93
C ILE A 81 0.85 -4.37 9.39
N ILE A 82 -0.46 -4.06 9.34
CA ILE A 82 -1.01 -2.78 9.82
C ILE A 82 -0.63 -2.56 11.30
N ASN A 83 -0.82 -3.57 12.15
CA ASN A 83 -0.50 -3.46 13.57
C ASN A 83 1.01 -3.33 13.83
N ALA A 84 1.84 -4.04 13.06
CA ALA A 84 3.29 -3.94 13.16
C ALA A 84 3.81 -2.55 12.76
N LEU A 85 3.26 -1.95 11.69
CA LEU A 85 3.58 -0.57 11.31
C LEU A 85 3.17 0.44 12.39
N LYS A 86 1.98 0.27 12.99
CA LYS A 86 1.54 1.11 14.12
C LYS A 86 2.49 1.05 15.31
N GLY A 87 3.00 -0.15 15.65
CA GLY A 87 4.00 -0.30 16.71
C GLY A 87 5.30 0.44 16.38
N LYS A 88 5.83 0.24 15.17
CA LYS A 88 7.08 0.86 14.72
C LYS A 88 7.06 2.39 14.68
N ILE A 89 5.92 2.99 14.36
CA ILE A 89 5.77 4.45 14.39
C ILE A 89 5.72 4.96 15.84
N LYS A 90 5.14 4.20 16.77
CA LYS A 90 5.04 4.58 18.19
C LYS A 90 6.34 4.42 18.97
N ASP A 91 7.16 3.44 18.60
CA ASP A 91 8.43 3.13 19.26
C ASP A 91 9.58 4.08 18.85
N LYS A 92 9.26 5.13 18.09
CA LYS A 92 10.18 6.11 17.54
C LYS A 92 10.12 7.40 18.35
#